data_AF-A0A4Y9V4G7-F1
#
_entry.id   AF-A0A4Y9V4G7-F1
#
_cell.length_a   1.000
_cell.length_b   1.000
_cell.length_c   1.000
_cell.angle_alpha   90.00
_cell.angle_beta   90.00
_cell.angle_gamma   90.00
#
_symmetry.space_group_name_H-M   'P 1'
#
loop_
_entity.id
_entity.type
_entity.pdbx_description
1 polymer ?
#
loop_
_entity_poly.entity_id
_entity_poly.type
_entity_poly.pdbx_seq_one_letter_code
_entity_poly.pdbx_strand_id
1 'polypeptide(L)' 'MKQFIIIIAAIALAVTAPARAQALVDPNKVAPEYREAAEKRRAEQMRQRECALKADLDKVLPRDRTVYLNHCLDTLAVKQ' A
#
# COMPACT_ATOMS: atom_id res chain seq x y z
N MET A 1 -23.34 30.36 -17.48
CA MET A 1 -22.45 30.19 -16.30
C MET A 1 -22.59 28.81 -15.66
N LYS A 2 -23.80 28.33 -15.31
CA LYS A 2 -24.01 27.03 -14.66
C LYS A 2 -23.49 25.81 -15.45
N GLN A 3 -23.66 25.78 -16.77
CA GLN A 3 -23.09 24.70 -17.62
C GLN A 3 -21.56 24.72 -17.65
N PHE A 4 -20.92 25.89 -17.69
CA PHE A 4 -19.46 25.98 -17.64
C PHE A 4 -18.90 25.42 -16.34
N ILE A 5 -19.58 25.67 -15.21
CA ILE A 5 -19.19 25.13 -13.91
C ILE A 5 -19.29 23.59 -13.91
N ILE A 6 -20.36 23.02 -14.48
CA ILE A 6 -20.55 21.56 -14.56
C ILE A 6 -19.47 20.92 -15.43
N ILE A 7 -19.15 21.53 -16.59
CA ILE A 7 -18.12 21.02 -17.50
C ILE A 7 -16.73 21.06 -16.83
N ILE A 8 -16.40 22.16 -16.15
CA ILE A 8 -15.11 22.30 -15.44
C ILE A 8 -14.99 21.26 -14.32
N ALA A 9 -16.06 21.02 -13.55
CA ALA A 9 -16.06 20.02 -12.49
C ALA A 9 -15.87 18.59 -13.02
N ALA A 10 -16.53 18.24 -14.12
CA ALA A 10 -16.41 16.91 -14.75
C ALA A 10 -14.99 16.65 -15.27
N ILE A 11 -14.35 17.67 -15.89
CA ILE A 11 -12.96 17.58 -16.35
C ILE A 11 -12.02 17.43 -15.15
N ALA A 12 -12.22 18.19 -14.07
CA ALA A 12 -11.39 18.10 -12.88
C ALA A 12 -11.42 16.71 -12.23
N LEU A 13 -12.60 16.06 -12.18
CA LEU A 13 -12.76 14.69 -11.69
C LEU A 13 -12.03 13.67 -12.58
N ALA A 14 -12.10 13.82 -13.90
CA ALA A 14 -11.47 12.90 -14.85
C ALA A 14 -9.93 12.96 -14.86
N VAL A 15 -9.34 14.08 -14.45
CA VAL A 15 -7.88 14.28 -14.42
C VAL A 15 -7.25 13.77 -13.11
N THR A 16 -8.04 13.34 -12.14
CA THR A 16 -7.48 12.79 -10.90
C THR A 16 -6.69 11.50 -11.17
N ALA A 17 -5.37 11.55 -10.93
CA ALA A 17 -4.51 10.38 -11.11
C ALA A 17 -4.90 9.28 -10.09
N PRO A 18 -4.97 8.01 -10.50
CA PRO A 18 -5.29 6.93 -9.57
C PRO A 18 -4.17 6.82 -8.52
N ALA A 19 -4.53 6.94 -7.25
CA ALA A 19 -3.65 6.57 -6.14
C ALA A 19 -3.49 5.04 -6.14
N ARG A 20 -2.49 4.54 -6.88
CA ARG A 20 -2.16 3.12 -6.93
C ARG A 20 -1.45 2.76 -5.62
N ALA A 21 -1.98 1.77 -4.91
CA ALA A 21 -1.21 1.09 -3.87
C ALA A 21 0.09 0.55 -4.48
N GLN A 22 1.19 0.59 -3.72
CA GLN A 22 2.49 0.12 -4.20
C GLN A 22 2.38 -1.34 -4.68
N ALA A 23 2.66 -1.54 -5.97
CA ALA A 23 2.71 -2.86 -6.57
C ALA A 23 3.82 -3.67 -5.90
N LEU A 24 3.58 -4.97 -5.73
CA LEU A 24 4.58 -5.87 -5.16
C LEU A 24 5.82 -5.82 -6.06
N VAL A 25 6.98 -5.52 -5.50
CA VAL A 25 8.23 -5.42 -6.27
C VAL A 25 8.52 -6.77 -6.91
N ASP A 26 8.62 -6.79 -8.24
CA ASP A 26 9.08 -7.93 -9.01
C ASP A 26 10.60 -7.81 -9.21
N PRO A 27 11.42 -8.66 -8.57
CA PRO A 27 12.87 -8.59 -8.67
C PRO A 27 13.39 -8.73 -10.10
N ASN A 28 12.66 -9.43 -10.97
CA ASN A 28 13.08 -9.66 -12.35
C ASN A 28 12.94 -8.43 -13.24
N LYS A 29 12.09 -7.47 -12.85
CA LYS A 29 11.94 -6.18 -13.53
C LYS A 29 12.96 -5.14 -13.09
N VAL A 30 13.72 -5.44 -12.04
CA VAL A 30 14.79 -4.59 -11.54
C VAL A 30 16.12 -5.03 -12.17
N ALA A 31 16.97 -4.06 -12.49
CA ALA A 31 18.30 -4.35 -13.03
C ALA A 31 19.05 -5.35 -12.12
N PRO A 32 19.85 -6.27 -12.70
CA PRO A 32 20.46 -7.37 -11.96
C PRO A 32 21.28 -6.91 -10.75
N GLU A 33 21.88 -5.73 -10.81
CA GLU A 33 22.66 -5.11 -9.73
C GLU A 33 21.83 -4.77 -8.47
N TYR A 34 20.52 -4.57 -8.59
CA TYR A 34 19.64 -4.22 -7.47
C TYR A 34 18.63 -5.32 -7.11
N ARG A 35 18.80 -6.54 -7.63
CA ARG A 35 17.88 -7.66 -7.37
C ARG A 35 17.80 -8.02 -5.90
N GLU A 36 18.94 -8.05 -5.21
CA GLU A 36 19.00 -8.32 -3.77
C GLU A 36 18.22 -7.28 -2.96
N ALA A 37 18.36 -6.00 -3.31
CA ALA A 37 17.58 -4.92 -2.70
C ALA A 37 16.07 -5.06 -3.02
N ALA A 38 15.72 -5.44 -4.25
CA ALA A 38 14.35 -5.65 -4.68
C ALA A 38 13.68 -6.81 -3.95
N GLU A 39 14.41 -7.91 -3.71
CA GLU A 39 13.94 -9.06 -2.92
C GLU A 39 13.71 -8.68 -1.46
N LYS A 40 14.62 -7.91 -0.85
CA LYS A 40 14.45 -7.41 0.52
C LYS A 40 13.20 -6.55 0.65
N ARG A 41 12.97 -5.64 -0.30
CA ARG A 41 11.75 -4.81 -0.34
C ARG A 41 10.49 -5.63 -0.57
N ARG A 42 10.55 -6.66 -1.41
CA ARG A 42 9.43 -7.58 -1.64
C ARG A 42 9.05 -8.29 -0.35
N ALA A 43 10.03 -8.82 0.38
CA ALA A 43 9.79 -9.49 1.66
C ALA A 43 9.14 -8.53 2.68
N GLU A 44 9.59 -7.28 2.73
CA GLU A 44 9.04 -6.26 3.61
C GLU A 44 7.58 -5.89 3.23
N GLN A 45 7.29 -5.71 1.94
CA GLN A 45 5.93 -5.46 1.46
C GLN A 45 4.98 -6.63 1.72
N MET A 46 5.46 -7.87 1.60
CA MET A 46 4.66 -9.05 1.92
C MET A 46 4.26 -9.07 3.39
N ARG A 47 5.19 -8.79 4.31
CA ARG A 47 4.90 -8.71 5.76
C ARG A 47 3.85 -7.65 6.08
N GLN A 48 3.97 -6.46 5.48
CA GLN A 48 3.00 -5.39 5.67
C GLN A 48 1.60 -5.78 5.16
N ARG A 49 1.54 -6.44 3.99
CA ARG A 49 0.26 -6.94 3.43
C ARG A 49 -0.35 -8.02 4.31
N GLU A 50 0.45 -8.94 4.84
CA GLU A 50 -0.03 -9.97 5.77
C GLU A 50 -0.59 -9.36 7.06
N CYS A 51 0.09 -8.37 7.64
CA CYS A 51 -0.42 -7.66 8.81
C CYS A 51 -1.69 -6.87 8.51
N ALA A 52 -1.79 -6.24 7.33
CA ALA A 52 -3.01 -5.56 6.90
C ALA A 52 -4.18 -6.53 6.72
N LEU A 53 -3.93 -7.69 6.11
CA LEU A 53 -4.93 -8.74 5.94
C LEU A 53 -5.43 -9.24 7.30
N LYS A 54 -4.54 -9.46 8.27
CA LYS A 54 -4.91 -9.87 9.63
C LYS A 54 -5.77 -8.80 10.31
N ALA A 55 -5.41 -7.52 10.20
CA ALA A 55 -6.21 -6.43 10.75
C ALA A 55 -7.62 -6.37 10.16
N ASP A 56 -7.75 -6.65 8.86
CA ASP A 56 -9.04 -6.69 8.16
C ASP A 56 -9.88 -7.90 8.59
N LEU A 57 -9.26 -9.07 8.78
CA LEU A 57 -9.92 -10.28 9.29
C LEU A 57 -10.41 -10.10 10.73
N ASP A 58 -9.59 -9.45 11.57
CA ASP A 58 -9.93 -9.14 12.97
C ASP A 58 -10.90 -7.95 13.10
N LYS A 59 -11.30 -7.33 11.97
CA LYS A 59 -12.20 -6.17 11.91
C LYS A 59 -11.76 -5.04 12.83
N VAL A 60 -10.44 -4.80 12.87
CA VAL A 60 -9.86 -3.74 13.70
C VAL A 60 -10.44 -2.39 13.29
N LEU A 61 -10.94 -1.65 14.27
CA LEU A 61 -11.51 -0.32 14.03
C LEU A 61 -10.44 0.60 13.42
N PRO A 62 -10.81 1.53 12.51
CA PRO A 62 -9.85 2.44 11.88
C PRO A 62 -8.97 3.21 12.86
N ARG A 63 -9.50 3.51 14.06
CA ARG A 63 -8.79 4.16 15.16
C ARG A 63 -7.62 3.33 15.68
N ASP A 64 -7.80 2.01 15.79
CA ASP A 64 -6.84 1.10 16.43
C ASP A 64 -5.92 0.41 15.41
N ARG A 65 -6.23 0.55 14.12
CA ARG A 65 -5.55 -0.13 13.02
C ARG A 65 -4.05 0.13 13.00
N THR A 66 -3.61 1.38 13.23
CA THR A 66 -2.18 1.72 13.24
C THR A 66 -1.44 1.01 14.38
N VAL A 67 -2.05 0.96 15.57
CA VAL A 67 -1.45 0.28 16.73
C VAL A 67 -1.34 -1.22 16.48
N TYR A 68 -2.40 -1.82 15.94
CA TYR A 68 -2.41 -3.23 15.56
C TYR A 68 -1.34 -3.56 14.53
N LEU A 69 -1.21 -2.75 13.47
CA LEU A 69 -0.22 -2.96 12.42
C LEU A 69 1.21 -2.90 12.95
N ASN A 70 1.53 -1.91 13.79
CA ASN A 70 2.85 -1.79 14.41
C ASN A 70 3.16 -3.02 15.26
N HIS A 71 2.23 -3.43 16.13
CA HIS A 71 2.41 -4.63 16.94
C HIS A 71 2.59 -5.88 16.07
N CYS A 72 1.80 -6.03 15.01
CA CYS A 72 1.94 -7.16 14.10
C CYS A 72 3.32 -7.19 13.45
N LEU A 73 3.82 -6.05 12.95
CA LEU A 73 5.13 -5.94 12.34
C LEU A 73 6.26 -6.23 13.34
N ASP A 74 6.16 -5.71 14.57
CA ASP A 74 7.13 -5.97 15.63
C ASP A 74 7.19 -7.46 15.99
N THR A 75 6.04 -8.12 16.12
CA THR A 75 6.00 -9.57 16.39
C THR A 75 6.58 -10.41 15.26
N LEU A 76 6.46 -9.97 14.02
CA LEU A 76 7.08 -10.63 12.87
C LEU A 76 8.59 -10.38 12.82
N ALA A 77 9.06 -9.21 13.28
CA ALA A 77 10.49 -8.90 13.38
C ALA A 77 11.20 -9.72 14.45
N VAL A 78 10.54 -9.99 15.59
CA VAL A 78 11.09 -10.82 16.69
C VAL A 78 11.11 -12.32 16.34
N LYS A 79 10.29 -12.76 15.38
CA LYS A 79 10.25 -14.17 14.92
C LYS A 79 11.33 -14.52 13.89
N GLN A 80 12.14 -13.56 13.45
CA GLN A 80 13.26 -13.78 12.51
C GLN A 80 14.57 -13.99 13.25
#